data_AF-A0AB73N929-F1
#
_entry.id   AF-A0AB73N929-F1
#
_cell.length_a   1.000
_cell.length_b   1.000
_cell.length_c   1.000
_cell.angle_alpha   90.00
_cell.angle_beta   90.00
_cell.angle_gamma   90.00
#
_symmetry.space_group_name_H-M   'P 1'
#
loop_
_entity.id
_entity.type
_entity.pdbx_description
1 polymer ?
#
loop_
_entity_poly.entity_id
_entity_poly.type
_entity_poly.pdbx_seq_one_letter_code
_entity_poly.pdbx_strand_id
1 'polypeptide(L)'
;MELGLVMPGVIDQQRQAGWEEGLGLRVVFASFPDIHLAIDSLDLKSEGIELLNVRETLGGTLATVWLPEGKLELFEQKIVNYLAAPGTGNPRDGRKLLDAIRQIRAAVIEDLWTDDSPIPIVDRIANFEAWIGTPVIQEEARRGRRSALRLTPMQRIARFRTAAELVGLRVGQRPLLFPERAVLQVRGTLAQFQQSAPLLGQLAELRFAPEVAEFFMGLDAAEQREWVDELLGRTGFAGPGEDVPHVCVLDTGCAHGHPLLARSISPDDVHAVDPDWGTGDENGHGTGQCGLALWGDLTGALGGQGVWGVRHRLESVKLLPDRGTNNEDHFGPITAQAVSLPEIQAPHRRRLFSMAVTSDTHVMTGRPTAWSAEVDALCSDWSGNGESPRLMIVSGGNVSGIRPGTYFAANSAASIEDPANAWNALTVGAITRKTNITEAFAGEYVPVADFGGLSPYSSTSERWQREAPFKPEVVFEGGILVTTACGAARWIA
;
A
#
# COMPACT_ATOMS: atom_id res chain seq x y z
N MET A 1 -20.33 -11.83 -28.21
CA MET A 1 -19.00 -11.28 -27.88
C MET A 1 -18.43 -10.74 -29.19
N GLU A 2 -18.71 -9.48 -29.53
CA GLU A 2 -18.17 -8.86 -30.75
C GLU A 2 -16.80 -8.29 -30.42
N LEU A 3 -15.76 -8.84 -31.05
CA LEU A 3 -14.36 -8.41 -30.92
C LEU A 3 -13.94 -7.40 -31.99
N GLY A 4 -14.80 -7.10 -32.95
CA GLY A 4 -14.48 -6.20 -34.07
C GLY A 4 -15.16 -4.87 -33.92
N LEU A 5 -14.38 -3.79 -33.73
CA LEU A 5 -14.50 -2.51 -34.46
C LEU A 5 -13.60 -1.36 -33.95
N VAL A 6 -12.81 -1.51 -32.87
CA VAL A 6 -12.04 -0.36 -32.31
C VAL A 6 -10.50 -0.50 -32.41
N MET A 7 -9.98 -1.63 -32.89
CA MET A 7 -8.56 -1.98 -32.73
C MET A 7 -7.53 -1.61 -33.85
N PRO A 8 -7.87 -1.41 -35.14
CA PRO A 8 -6.85 -1.28 -36.20
C PRO A 8 -5.90 -0.07 -36.06
N GLY A 9 -6.37 1.05 -35.49
CA GLY A 9 -5.63 2.30 -35.51
C GLY A 9 -4.36 2.33 -34.64
N VAL A 10 -4.28 1.52 -33.58
CA VAL A 10 -3.15 1.58 -32.63
C VAL A 10 -1.87 1.01 -33.24
N ILE A 11 -1.95 -0.10 -33.96
CA ILE A 11 -0.78 -0.71 -34.64
C ILE A 11 -0.27 0.23 -35.74
N ASP A 12 -1.18 0.85 -36.50
CA ASP A 12 -0.79 1.82 -37.53
C ASP A 12 -0.14 3.07 -36.93
N GLN A 13 -0.61 3.55 -35.78
CA GLN A 13 0.03 4.65 -35.04
C GLN A 13 1.42 4.26 -34.51
N GLN A 14 1.62 3.01 -34.08
CA GLN A 14 2.95 2.51 -33.69
C GLN A 14 3.92 2.51 -34.89
N ARG A 15 3.46 2.10 -36.08
CA ARG A 15 4.23 2.19 -37.33
C ARG A 15 4.55 3.62 -37.71
N GLN A 16 3.58 4.53 -37.61
CA GLN A 16 3.79 5.97 -37.87
C GLN A 16 4.77 6.61 -36.88
N ALA A 17 4.85 6.10 -35.65
CA ALA A 17 5.86 6.48 -34.66
C ALA A 17 7.26 5.87 -34.93
N GLY A 18 7.43 5.18 -36.07
CA GLY A 18 8.72 4.63 -36.52
C GLY A 18 9.09 3.29 -35.90
N TRP A 19 8.12 2.53 -35.38
CA TRP A 19 8.41 1.20 -34.83
C TRP A 19 8.32 0.13 -35.92
N GLU A 20 9.42 -0.63 -36.08
CA GLU A 20 9.51 -1.69 -37.09
C GLU A 20 9.16 -3.09 -36.53
N GLU A 21 9.31 -3.30 -35.22
CA GLU A 21 9.17 -4.61 -34.57
C GLU A 21 8.50 -4.49 -33.19
N GLY A 22 7.93 -5.57 -32.66
CA GLY A 22 7.30 -5.59 -31.32
C GLY A 22 5.98 -4.80 -31.27
N LEU A 23 5.25 -4.79 -32.38
CA LEU A 23 3.92 -4.19 -32.51
C LEU A 23 2.87 -5.05 -31.81
N GLY A 24 1.83 -4.40 -31.27
CA GLY A 24 0.80 -5.11 -30.54
C GLY A 24 -0.20 -4.21 -29.84
N LEU A 25 -1.14 -4.85 -29.16
CA LEU A 25 -2.30 -4.25 -28.52
C LEU A 25 -2.38 -4.65 -27.06
N ARG A 26 -3.06 -3.82 -26.27
CA ARG A 26 -3.41 -4.14 -24.89
C ARG A 26 -4.89 -4.36 -24.77
N VAL A 27 -5.22 -5.49 -24.17
CA VAL A 27 -6.60 -5.94 -24.06
C VAL A 27 -6.89 -6.29 -22.62
N VAL A 28 -8.00 -5.77 -22.13
CA VAL A 28 -8.53 -6.07 -20.82
C VAL A 28 -9.56 -7.18 -20.95
N PHE A 29 -9.35 -8.25 -20.20
CA PHE A 29 -10.32 -9.31 -19.96
C PHE A 29 -10.97 -9.06 -18.60
N ALA A 30 -12.26 -8.70 -18.62
CA ALA A 30 -13.04 -8.45 -17.42
C ALA A 30 -13.90 -9.66 -17.08
N SER A 31 -13.89 -10.11 -15.82
CA SER A 31 -14.77 -11.18 -15.37
C SER A 31 -16.16 -10.68 -14.97
N PHE A 32 -17.06 -11.63 -14.72
CA PHE A 32 -18.27 -11.37 -13.94
C PHE A 32 -17.92 -11.19 -12.45
N PRO A 33 -18.71 -10.40 -11.69
CA PRO A 33 -18.59 -10.33 -10.23
C PRO A 33 -18.61 -11.72 -9.61
N ASP A 34 -17.78 -11.94 -8.58
CA ASP A 34 -17.67 -13.18 -7.80
C ASP A 34 -17.28 -14.45 -8.61
N ILE A 35 -16.88 -14.31 -9.88
CA ILE A 35 -16.35 -15.40 -10.69
C ILE A 35 -14.84 -15.25 -10.87
N HIS A 36 -14.11 -16.25 -10.39
CA HIS A 36 -12.66 -16.31 -10.52
C HIS A 36 -12.22 -16.39 -11.99
N LEU A 37 -11.44 -15.40 -12.44
CA LEU A 37 -10.84 -15.39 -13.77
C LEU A 37 -9.59 -16.27 -13.79
N ALA A 38 -9.51 -17.23 -14.73
CA ALA A 38 -8.34 -18.09 -14.88
C ALA A 38 -7.14 -17.36 -15.50
N ILE A 39 -6.56 -16.38 -14.79
CA ILE A 39 -5.53 -15.45 -15.27
C ILE A 39 -4.29 -16.14 -15.86
N ASP A 40 -3.88 -17.29 -15.33
CA ASP A 40 -2.73 -18.05 -15.84
C ASP A 40 -2.91 -18.48 -17.31
N SER A 41 -4.16 -18.68 -17.73
CA SER A 41 -4.46 -19.06 -19.12
C SER A 41 -4.43 -17.90 -20.11
N LEU A 42 -4.25 -16.67 -19.59
CA LEU A 42 -4.03 -15.44 -20.35
C LEU A 42 -2.53 -15.14 -20.56
N ASP A 43 -1.62 -15.77 -19.81
CA ASP A 43 -0.16 -15.56 -19.93
C ASP A 43 0.49 -16.63 -20.85
N LEU A 44 0.36 -16.47 -22.16
CA LEU A 44 0.90 -17.42 -23.15
C LEU A 44 2.28 -16.99 -23.65
N LYS A 45 3.29 -17.09 -22.78
CA LYS A 45 4.67 -16.65 -23.07
C LYS A 45 5.26 -17.26 -24.35
N SER A 46 4.91 -18.49 -24.71
CA SER A 46 5.37 -19.14 -25.96
C SER A 46 4.84 -18.48 -27.24
N GLU A 47 3.69 -17.82 -27.14
CA GLU A 47 3.05 -17.08 -28.23
C GLU A 47 3.35 -15.57 -28.15
N GLY A 48 4.16 -15.14 -27.17
CA GLY A 48 4.49 -13.75 -26.93
C GLY A 48 3.38 -12.92 -26.27
N ILE A 49 2.31 -13.58 -25.82
CA ILE A 49 1.22 -12.96 -25.07
C ILE A 49 1.62 -12.92 -23.60
N GLU A 50 1.47 -11.76 -22.97
CA GLU A 50 1.95 -11.51 -21.61
C GLU A 50 0.85 -10.88 -20.75
N LEU A 51 0.62 -11.46 -19.57
CA LEU A 51 -0.21 -10.82 -18.55
C LEU A 51 0.56 -9.64 -17.93
N LEU A 52 0.01 -8.43 -18.06
CA LEU A 52 0.68 -7.21 -17.62
C LEU A 52 0.36 -6.87 -16.17
N ASN A 53 -0.93 -6.82 -15.83
CA ASN A 53 -1.43 -6.55 -14.49
C ASN A 53 -2.80 -7.22 -14.27
N VAL A 54 -3.16 -7.41 -13.00
CA VAL A 54 -4.47 -7.92 -12.56
C VAL A 54 -4.99 -7.01 -11.46
N ARG A 55 -6.27 -6.64 -11.53
CA ARG A 55 -6.92 -5.77 -10.56
C ARG A 55 -8.26 -6.33 -10.13
N GLU A 56 -8.53 -6.28 -8.84
CA GLU A 56 -9.84 -6.60 -8.29
C GLU A 56 -10.68 -5.33 -8.16
N THR A 57 -11.93 -5.40 -8.63
CA THR A 57 -12.89 -4.31 -8.53
C THR A 57 -14.23 -4.84 -8.03
N LEU A 58 -15.13 -3.95 -7.59
CA LEU A 58 -16.51 -4.32 -7.27
C LEU A 58 -17.24 -4.99 -8.46
N GLY A 59 -16.77 -4.77 -9.69
CA GLY A 59 -17.33 -5.36 -10.91
C GLY A 59 -16.69 -6.69 -11.33
N GLY A 60 -15.78 -7.25 -10.52
CA GLY A 60 -15.00 -8.44 -10.81
C GLY A 60 -13.52 -8.15 -11.10
N THR A 61 -12.81 -9.17 -11.57
CA THR A 61 -11.38 -9.14 -11.88
C THR A 61 -11.14 -8.55 -13.27
N LEU A 62 -10.19 -7.61 -13.39
CA LEU A 62 -9.70 -7.06 -14.64
C LEU A 62 -8.27 -7.57 -14.87
N ALA A 63 -8.05 -8.29 -15.97
CA ALA A 63 -6.72 -8.75 -16.38
C ALA A 63 -6.29 -8.02 -17.66
N THR A 64 -5.24 -7.21 -17.57
CA THR A 64 -4.67 -6.49 -18.73
C THR A 64 -3.58 -7.32 -19.37
N VAL A 65 -3.70 -7.59 -20.67
CA VAL A 65 -2.85 -8.52 -21.41
C VAL A 65 -2.24 -7.81 -22.62
N TRP A 66 -0.94 -8.02 -22.85
CA TRP A 66 -0.28 -7.67 -24.09
C TRP A 66 -0.51 -8.76 -25.15
N LEU A 67 -0.99 -8.35 -26.32
CA LEU A 67 -1.14 -9.19 -27.50
C LEU A 67 -0.26 -8.68 -28.63
N PRO A 68 0.72 -9.47 -29.10
CA PRO A 68 1.48 -9.14 -30.30
C PRO A 68 0.57 -9.02 -31.53
N GLU A 69 1.02 -8.25 -32.53
CA GLU A 69 0.36 -8.17 -33.83
C GLU A 69 0.10 -9.58 -34.40
N GLY A 70 -1.11 -9.79 -34.93
CA GLY A 70 -1.54 -11.08 -35.49
C GLY A 70 -1.94 -12.16 -34.47
N LYS A 71 -1.76 -11.93 -33.15
CA LYS A 71 -2.14 -12.91 -32.12
C LYS A 71 -3.57 -12.78 -31.61
N LEU A 72 -4.32 -11.76 -32.03
CA LEU A 72 -5.73 -11.61 -31.70
C LEU A 72 -6.57 -12.81 -32.18
N GLU A 73 -6.25 -13.32 -33.37
CA GLU A 73 -6.93 -14.47 -33.99
C GLU A 73 -6.88 -15.73 -33.11
N LEU A 74 -5.84 -15.90 -32.28
CA LEU A 74 -5.76 -17.04 -31.36
C LEU A 74 -6.90 -17.03 -30.33
N PHE A 75 -7.26 -15.85 -29.83
CA PHE A 75 -8.37 -15.71 -28.89
C PHE A 75 -9.72 -15.79 -29.59
N GLU A 76 -9.83 -15.25 -30.81
CA GLU A 76 -11.02 -15.42 -31.64
C GLU A 76 -11.30 -16.90 -31.93
N GLN A 77 -10.27 -17.66 -32.31
CA GLN A 77 -10.38 -19.11 -32.53
C GLN A 77 -10.78 -19.86 -31.25
N LYS A 78 -10.22 -19.50 -30.09
CA LYS A 78 -10.62 -20.08 -28.80
C LYS A 78 -12.11 -19.82 -28.50
N ILE A 79 -12.60 -18.61 -28.77
CA ILE A 79 -14.01 -18.24 -28.58
C ILE A 79 -14.90 -19.01 -29.56
N VAL A 80 -14.53 -19.09 -30.84
CA VAL A 80 -15.28 -19.84 -31.86
C VAL A 80 -15.36 -21.32 -31.52
N ASN A 81 -14.24 -21.94 -31.13
CA ASN A 81 -14.19 -23.35 -30.73
C ASN A 81 -15.04 -23.62 -29.48
N TYR A 82 -15.08 -22.68 -28.55
CA TYR A 82 -15.91 -22.76 -27.35
C TYR A 82 -17.42 -22.66 -27.67
N LEU A 83 -17.80 -21.81 -28.63
CA LEU A 83 -19.18 -21.64 -29.08
C LEU A 83 -19.68 -22.78 -29.99
N ALA A 84 -18.77 -23.50 -30.66
CA ALA A 84 -19.12 -24.65 -31.49
C ALA A 84 -19.79 -25.78 -30.69
N ALA A 85 -20.71 -26.50 -31.34
CA ALA A 85 -21.41 -27.63 -30.73
C ALA A 85 -20.41 -28.74 -30.33
N PRO A 86 -20.52 -29.34 -29.13
CA PRO A 86 -19.56 -30.34 -28.68
C PRO A 86 -19.60 -31.58 -29.56
N GLY A 87 -18.44 -32.02 -30.06
CA GLY A 87 -18.25 -33.40 -30.51
C GLY A 87 -18.30 -34.33 -29.30
N THR A 88 -18.86 -35.53 -29.46
CA THR A 88 -18.94 -36.55 -28.42
C THR A 88 -17.53 -36.91 -27.90
N GLY A 89 -17.18 -36.42 -26.70
CA GLY A 89 -16.04 -36.93 -25.93
C GLY A 89 -14.94 -35.94 -25.53
N ASN A 90 -14.86 -34.73 -26.11
CA ASN A 90 -13.85 -33.75 -25.70
C ASN A 90 -14.44 -32.64 -24.80
N PRO A 91 -13.86 -32.36 -23.63
CA PRO A 91 -14.16 -31.13 -22.89
C PRO A 91 -13.93 -29.91 -23.78
N ARG A 92 -14.75 -28.86 -23.63
CA ARG A 92 -14.48 -27.57 -24.29
C ARG A 92 -13.17 -26.99 -23.75
N ASP A 93 -12.14 -26.92 -24.59
CA ASP A 93 -10.90 -26.23 -24.26
C ASP A 93 -11.18 -24.79 -23.84
N GLY A 94 -10.54 -24.33 -22.76
CA GLY A 94 -10.67 -22.95 -22.28
C GLY A 94 -11.98 -22.62 -21.53
N ARG A 95 -12.85 -23.59 -21.23
CA ARG A 95 -14.14 -23.37 -20.54
C ARG A 95 -14.03 -22.55 -19.25
N LYS A 96 -13.06 -22.88 -18.38
CA LYS A 96 -12.85 -22.15 -17.10
C LYS A 96 -12.53 -20.67 -17.29
N LEU A 97 -11.84 -20.31 -18.38
CA LEU A 97 -11.50 -18.93 -18.71
C LEU A 97 -12.68 -18.24 -19.37
N LEU A 98 -13.26 -18.85 -20.41
CA LEU A 98 -14.28 -18.23 -21.24
C LEU A 98 -15.63 -18.10 -20.51
N ASP A 99 -15.97 -19.01 -19.60
CA ASP A 99 -17.17 -18.90 -18.74
C ASP A 99 -17.06 -17.70 -17.78
N ALA A 100 -15.83 -17.32 -17.40
CA ALA A 100 -15.58 -16.22 -16.48
C ALA A 100 -15.57 -14.85 -17.18
N ILE A 101 -15.23 -14.78 -18.47
CA ILE A 101 -15.08 -13.51 -19.20
C ILE A 101 -16.44 -12.89 -19.51
N ARG A 102 -16.70 -11.73 -18.91
CA ARG A 102 -17.84 -10.86 -19.19
C ARG A 102 -17.58 -9.96 -20.40
N GLN A 103 -16.37 -9.42 -20.52
CA GLN A 103 -16.04 -8.43 -21.54
C GLN A 103 -14.56 -8.48 -21.94
N ILE A 104 -14.29 -8.23 -23.22
CA ILE A 104 -12.95 -8.04 -23.78
C ILE A 104 -12.92 -6.67 -24.46
N ARG A 105 -11.96 -5.81 -24.13
CA ARG A 105 -11.83 -4.46 -24.73
C ARG A 105 -10.39 -3.96 -24.76
N ALA A 106 -10.12 -2.90 -25.52
CA ALA A 106 -8.84 -2.20 -25.45
C ALA A 106 -8.60 -1.63 -24.03
N ALA A 107 -7.34 -1.65 -23.59
CA ALA A 107 -6.94 -0.99 -22.36
C ALA A 107 -6.92 0.53 -22.53
N VAL A 108 -7.46 1.24 -21.54
CA VAL A 108 -7.34 2.68 -21.36
C VAL A 108 -6.36 2.95 -20.22
N ILE A 109 -5.97 4.22 -20.00
CA ILE A 109 -4.97 4.56 -18.97
C ILE A 109 -5.42 4.15 -17.56
N GLU A 110 -6.72 4.20 -17.30
CA GLU A 110 -7.34 3.80 -16.04
C GLU A 110 -7.09 2.33 -15.72
N ASP A 111 -6.96 1.46 -16.74
CA ASP A 111 -6.68 0.03 -16.56
C ASP A 111 -5.22 -0.24 -16.22
N LEU A 112 -4.34 0.69 -16.61
CA LEU A 112 -2.91 0.62 -16.33
C LEU A 112 -2.57 1.22 -14.96
N TRP A 113 -3.52 1.88 -14.30
CA TRP A 113 -3.32 2.48 -12.99
C TRP A 113 -3.26 1.43 -11.87
N THR A 114 -2.09 1.29 -11.24
CA THR A 114 -1.83 0.29 -10.17
C THR A 114 -1.47 0.91 -8.82
N ASP A 115 -1.70 2.22 -8.66
CA ASP A 115 -1.54 2.90 -7.37
C ASP A 115 -2.72 2.59 -6.43
N ASP A 116 -2.45 2.57 -5.13
CA ASP A 116 -3.50 2.48 -4.09
C ASP A 116 -4.34 3.77 -4.06
N SER A 117 -3.73 4.91 -4.43
CA SER A 117 -4.41 6.18 -4.57
C SER A 117 -5.33 6.18 -5.79
N PRO A 118 -6.50 6.84 -5.75
CA PRO A 118 -7.36 6.96 -6.92
C PRO A 118 -6.64 7.71 -8.05
N ILE A 119 -6.90 7.30 -9.29
CA ILE A 119 -6.38 8.01 -10.46
C ILE A 119 -6.85 9.47 -10.43
N PRO A 120 -5.96 10.45 -10.70
CA PRO A 120 -6.33 11.87 -10.72
C PRO A 120 -7.51 12.18 -11.64
N ILE A 121 -8.50 12.88 -11.10
CA ILE A 121 -9.68 13.34 -11.85
C ILE A 121 -9.37 14.66 -12.58
N VAL A 122 -8.43 15.45 -12.05
CA VAL A 122 -8.01 16.74 -12.61
C VAL A 122 -6.68 16.57 -13.33
N ASP A 123 -6.61 17.04 -14.58
CA ASP A 123 -5.39 16.99 -15.37
C ASP A 123 -4.40 18.07 -14.90
N ARG A 124 -3.41 17.65 -14.09
CA ARG A 124 -2.33 18.52 -13.59
C ARG A 124 -0.98 17.80 -13.66
N ILE A 125 0.10 18.60 -13.63
CA ILE A 125 1.47 18.07 -13.72
C ILE A 125 1.80 17.32 -12.43
N ALA A 126 2.14 16.04 -12.55
CA ALA A 126 2.60 15.18 -11.46
C ALA A 126 3.84 14.37 -11.90
N ASN A 127 4.46 13.70 -10.93
CA ASN A 127 5.51 12.71 -11.17
C ASN A 127 4.90 11.30 -11.11
N PHE A 128 5.24 10.45 -12.09
CA PHE A 128 4.72 9.10 -12.24
C PHE A 128 5.85 8.08 -12.37
N GLU A 129 5.64 6.87 -11.88
CA GLU A 129 6.40 5.71 -12.29
C GLU A 129 5.72 5.03 -13.48
N ALA A 130 6.36 5.10 -14.63
CA ALA A 130 5.98 4.37 -15.83
C ALA A 130 6.68 3.01 -15.85
N TRP A 131 5.91 1.94 -15.65
CA TRP A 131 6.40 0.57 -15.75
C TRP A 131 6.22 0.09 -17.19
N ILE A 132 7.31 -0.25 -17.86
CA ILE A 132 7.34 -0.58 -19.27
C ILE A 132 7.43 -2.09 -19.43
N GLY A 133 6.51 -2.66 -20.22
CA GLY A 133 6.46 -4.08 -20.53
C GLY A 133 7.60 -4.52 -21.46
N THR A 134 7.77 -5.84 -21.62
CA THR A 134 8.86 -6.43 -22.41
C THR A 134 8.28 -7.29 -23.54
N PRO A 135 7.70 -6.66 -24.58
CA PRO A 135 7.02 -7.40 -25.63
C PRO A 135 7.98 -8.34 -26.35
N VAL A 136 7.50 -9.56 -26.61
CA VAL A 136 8.19 -10.56 -27.42
C VAL A 136 8.13 -10.14 -28.89
N ILE A 137 9.27 -10.16 -29.56
CA ILE A 137 9.42 -10.06 -31.01
C ILE A 137 9.58 -11.48 -31.56
N GLN A 138 8.77 -11.84 -32.55
CA GLN A 138 8.96 -13.10 -33.27
C GLN A 138 10.15 -12.97 -34.24
N GLU A 139 11.06 -13.96 -34.24
CA GLU A 139 12.01 -14.15 -35.34
C GLU A 139 11.53 -15.31 -36.22
N GLU A 140 11.79 -15.23 -37.53
CA GLU A 140 11.63 -16.36 -38.45
C GLU A 140 12.52 -17.53 -38.01
N ALA A 141 11.95 -18.75 -38.00
CA ALA A 141 12.61 -19.95 -37.49
C ALA A 141 13.97 -20.23 -38.18
N ARG A 142 15.08 -19.96 -37.49
CA ARG A 142 16.40 -20.50 -37.86
C ARG A 142 16.76 -21.68 -36.96
N ARG A 143 16.92 -22.85 -37.58
CA ARG A 143 17.47 -24.09 -36.97
C ARG A 143 16.67 -24.69 -35.79
N GLY A 144 15.33 -24.65 -35.84
CA GLY A 144 14.48 -25.55 -35.05
C GLY A 144 14.43 -25.31 -33.53
N ARG A 145 15.05 -24.25 -33.00
CA ARG A 145 14.83 -23.78 -31.63
C ARG A 145 14.00 -22.50 -31.66
N ARG A 146 12.77 -22.57 -31.13
CA ARG A 146 11.92 -21.39 -30.91
C ARG A 146 12.38 -20.70 -29.63
N SER A 147 13.18 -19.65 -29.73
CA SER A 147 13.40 -18.71 -28.63
C SER A 147 12.73 -17.39 -28.99
N ALA A 148 11.75 -16.96 -28.17
CA ALA A 148 11.17 -15.63 -28.26
C ALA A 148 12.27 -14.58 -28.10
N LEU A 149 12.57 -13.81 -29.16
CA LEU A 149 13.45 -12.66 -29.03
C LEU A 149 12.66 -11.55 -28.32
N ARG A 150 13.29 -10.77 -27.45
CA ARG A 150 12.64 -9.61 -26.82
C ARG A 150 13.40 -8.37 -27.25
N LEU A 151 12.72 -7.23 -27.39
CA LEU A 151 13.41 -5.95 -27.53
C LEU A 151 14.40 -5.81 -26.38
N THR A 152 15.58 -5.29 -26.63
CA THR A 152 16.52 -5.00 -25.54
C THR A 152 15.92 -3.91 -24.63
N PRO A 153 16.24 -3.90 -23.32
CA PRO A 153 15.77 -2.83 -22.44
C PRO A 153 16.08 -1.42 -22.97
N MET A 154 17.24 -1.23 -23.59
CA MET A 154 17.65 0.05 -24.18
C MET A 154 16.76 0.48 -25.35
N GLN A 155 16.41 -0.44 -26.26
CA GLN A 155 15.52 -0.14 -27.38
C GLN A 155 14.12 0.30 -26.90
N ARG A 156 13.59 -0.35 -25.86
CA ARG A 156 12.27 0.00 -25.28
C ARG A 156 12.29 1.37 -24.63
N ILE A 157 13.31 1.64 -23.82
CA ILE A 157 13.46 2.93 -23.15
C ILE A 157 13.60 4.05 -24.19
N ALA A 158 14.36 3.82 -25.27
CA ALA A 158 14.48 4.79 -26.36
C ALA A 158 13.12 5.07 -27.01
N ARG A 159 12.36 4.03 -27.38
CA ARG A 159 11.01 4.19 -27.96
C ARG A 159 10.05 4.90 -27.03
N PHE A 160 10.05 4.55 -25.74
CA PHE A 160 9.22 5.20 -24.74
C PHE A 160 9.57 6.68 -24.61
N ARG A 161 10.86 7.02 -24.52
CA ARG A 161 11.32 8.41 -24.45
C ARG A 161 10.91 9.20 -25.68
N THR A 162 11.13 8.66 -26.88
CA THR A 162 10.71 9.32 -28.12
C THR A 162 9.19 9.56 -28.13
N ALA A 163 8.39 8.56 -27.78
CA ALA A 163 6.93 8.70 -27.72
C ALA A 163 6.47 9.70 -26.64
N ALA A 164 7.16 9.75 -25.50
CA ALA A 164 6.87 10.66 -24.40
C ALA A 164 7.23 12.11 -24.73
N GLU A 165 8.39 12.34 -25.35
CA GLU A 165 8.85 13.65 -25.79
C GLU A 165 7.88 14.27 -26.81
N LEU A 166 7.32 13.47 -27.72
CA LEU A 166 6.35 13.93 -28.72
C LEU A 166 5.07 14.53 -28.11
N VAL A 167 4.68 14.11 -26.91
CA VAL A 167 3.53 14.64 -26.16
C VAL A 167 3.92 15.58 -25.03
N GLY A 168 5.20 15.96 -24.96
CA GLY A 168 5.72 16.92 -23.98
C GLY A 168 5.86 16.37 -22.55
N LEU A 169 5.91 15.04 -22.37
CA LEU A 169 6.26 14.42 -21.10
C LEU A 169 7.77 14.50 -20.87
N ARG A 170 8.19 14.75 -19.64
CA ARG A 170 9.61 14.74 -19.26
C ARG A 170 9.97 13.39 -18.65
N VAL A 171 10.88 12.66 -19.28
CA VAL A 171 11.30 11.32 -18.85
C VAL A 171 12.67 11.37 -18.15
N GLY A 172 12.77 10.69 -17.01
CA GLY A 172 14.00 10.55 -16.24
C GLY A 172 15.11 9.83 -17.00
N GLN A 173 16.35 10.24 -16.74
CA GLN A 173 17.52 9.72 -17.46
C GLN A 173 17.98 8.33 -16.98
N ARG A 174 17.65 7.95 -15.74
CA ARG A 174 18.09 6.70 -15.11
C ARG A 174 16.92 5.70 -15.03
N PRO A 175 16.91 4.64 -15.85
CA PRO A 175 15.94 3.56 -15.72
C PRO A 175 16.30 2.60 -14.59
N LEU A 176 15.29 2.04 -13.92
CA LEU A 176 15.46 0.78 -13.17
C LEU A 176 15.14 -0.38 -14.10
N LEU A 177 15.99 -1.41 -14.11
CA LEU A 177 15.90 -2.54 -15.03
C LEU A 177 15.60 -3.83 -14.26
N PHE A 178 14.54 -4.52 -14.67
CA PHE A 178 14.17 -5.86 -14.21
C PHE A 178 14.18 -6.83 -15.41
N PRO A 179 14.20 -8.15 -15.19
CA PRO A 179 14.19 -9.13 -16.28
C PRO A 179 13.00 -8.97 -17.24
N GLU A 180 11.81 -8.68 -16.70
CA GLU A 180 10.56 -8.56 -17.47
C GLU A 180 9.97 -7.14 -17.49
N ARG A 181 10.61 -6.15 -16.85
CA ARG A 181 10.11 -4.76 -16.74
C ARG A 181 11.25 -3.73 -16.81
N ALA A 182 10.94 -2.52 -17.20
CA ALA A 182 11.79 -1.35 -16.97
C ALA A 182 10.96 -0.24 -16.35
N VAL A 183 11.48 0.49 -15.37
CA VAL A 183 10.75 1.58 -14.70
C VAL A 183 11.43 2.91 -14.99
N LEU A 184 10.64 3.89 -15.40
CA LEU A 184 11.08 5.26 -15.66
C LEU A 184 10.22 6.23 -14.86
N GLN A 185 10.89 7.21 -14.26
CA GLN A 185 10.24 8.38 -13.70
C GLN A 185 9.78 9.30 -14.83
N VAL A 186 8.52 9.74 -14.81
CA VAL A 186 7.93 10.58 -15.85
C VAL A 186 7.18 11.73 -15.22
N ARG A 187 7.47 12.96 -15.63
CA ARG A 187 6.76 14.16 -15.18
C ARG A 187 5.88 14.73 -16.29
N GLY A 188 4.61 14.97 -15.98
CA GLY A 188 3.63 15.53 -16.91
C GLY A 188 2.20 15.31 -16.43
N THR A 189 1.21 15.32 -17.33
CA THR A 189 -0.22 15.16 -17.01
C THR A 189 -0.77 13.85 -17.57
N LEU A 190 -1.88 13.33 -17.02
CA LEU A 190 -2.53 12.11 -17.53
C LEU A 190 -3.05 12.30 -18.96
N ALA A 191 -3.54 13.50 -19.30
CA ALA A 191 -3.99 13.78 -20.66
C ALA A 191 -2.83 13.67 -21.66
N GLN A 192 -1.61 14.05 -21.29
CA GLN A 192 -0.44 13.85 -22.15
C GLN A 192 -0.16 12.37 -22.40
N PHE A 193 -0.33 11.51 -21.39
CA PHE A 193 -0.25 10.06 -21.59
C PHE A 193 -1.35 9.55 -22.53
N GLN A 194 -2.59 9.99 -22.33
CA GLN A 194 -3.75 9.59 -23.13
C GLN A 194 -3.65 10.01 -24.61
N GLN A 195 -2.92 11.09 -24.90
CA GLN A 195 -2.73 11.61 -26.26
C GLN A 195 -1.79 10.75 -27.13
N SER A 196 -1.06 9.78 -26.57
CA SER A 196 -0.10 8.96 -27.31
C SER A 196 -0.40 7.47 -27.17
N ALA A 197 -1.04 6.88 -28.18
CA ALA A 197 -1.21 5.43 -28.24
C ALA A 197 0.12 4.65 -28.29
N PRO A 198 1.20 5.12 -28.95
CA PRO A 198 2.52 4.50 -28.83
C PRO A 198 3.08 4.54 -27.39
N LEU A 199 2.75 5.55 -26.61
CA LEU A 199 3.14 5.58 -25.19
C LEU A 199 2.30 4.60 -24.37
N LEU A 200 0.98 4.65 -24.52
CA LEU A 200 0.03 3.71 -23.91
C LEU A 200 0.17 2.27 -24.42
N GLY A 201 0.93 2.02 -25.49
CA GLY A 201 1.29 0.69 -25.96
C GLY A 201 2.50 0.10 -25.25
N GLN A 202 3.28 0.90 -24.50
CA GLN A 202 4.51 0.48 -23.82
C GLN A 202 4.40 0.34 -22.30
N LEU A 203 3.49 1.06 -21.64
CA LEU A 203 3.15 0.97 -20.19
C LEU A 203 2.49 -0.34 -19.68
N ALA A 204 3.22 -1.26 -19.05
CA ALA A 204 2.56 -2.34 -18.31
C ALA A 204 1.70 -1.80 -17.15
N GLU A 205 2.22 -0.79 -16.45
CA GLU A 205 1.57 -0.15 -15.32
C GLU A 205 1.96 1.33 -15.24
N LEU A 206 1.12 2.11 -14.57
CA LEU A 206 1.35 3.52 -14.24
C LEU A 206 0.88 3.74 -12.80
N ARG A 207 1.70 4.45 -12.02
CA ARG A 207 1.36 4.86 -10.66
C ARG A 207 2.05 6.17 -10.33
N PHE A 208 1.73 6.78 -9.20
CA PHE A 208 2.47 7.95 -8.78
C PHE A 208 3.94 7.59 -8.51
N ALA A 209 4.83 8.54 -8.80
CA ALA A 209 6.17 8.46 -8.28
C ALA A 209 6.10 8.65 -6.76
N PRO A 210 6.78 7.83 -5.97
CA PRO A 210 6.89 8.07 -4.53
C PRO A 210 7.47 9.48 -4.32
N GLU A 211 6.70 10.37 -3.70
CA GLU A 211 7.22 11.65 -3.20
C GLU A 211 7.77 11.41 -1.80
N VAL A 212 9.06 11.67 -1.61
CA VAL A 212 9.74 11.40 -0.34
C VAL A 212 9.24 12.35 0.74
N ALA A 213 8.95 11.82 1.94
CA ALA A 213 8.55 12.61 3.10
C ALA A 213 9.52 13.77 3.41
N GLU A 214 10.81 13.57 3.14
CA GLU A 214 11.86 14.58 3.31
C GLU A 214 11.56 15.88 2.57
N PHE A 215 10.93 15.81 1.38
CA PHE A 215 10.55 17.01 0.65
C PHE A 215 9.65 17.90 1.50
N PHE A 216 8.56 17.35 2.05
CA PHE A 216 7.61 18.09 2.87
C PHE A 216 8.19 18.52 4.21
N MET A 217 9.02 17.67 4.82
CA MET A 217 9.69 17.98 6.08
C MET A 217 10.74 19.10 5.95
N GLY A 218 11.37 19.23 4.78
CA GLY A 218 12.39 20.23 4.50
C GLY A 218 11.84 21.61 4.11
N LEU A 219 10.53 21.72 3.86
CA LEU A 219 9.85 22.98 3.55
C LEU A 219 9.84 23.92 4.76
N ASP A 220 9.78 25.22 4.50
CA ASP A 220 9.54 26.19 5.56
C ASP A 220 8.09 26.17 6.06
N ALA A 221 7.81 26.85 7.17
CA ALA A 221 6.49 26.83 7.79
C ALA A 221 5.38 27.43 6.90
N ALA A 222 5.71 28.39 6.01
CA ALA A 222 4.75 28.98 5.11
C ALA A 222 4.40 28.01 3.98
N GLU A 223 5.41 27.39 3.39
CA GLU A 223 5.23 26.36 2.36
C GLU A 223 4.48 25.14 2.93
N GLN A 224 4.86 24.63 4.10
CA GLN A 224 4.12 23.56 4.78
C GLN A 224 2.65 23.92 4.99
N ARG A 225 2.36 25.19 5.32
CA ARG A 225 0.99 25.66 5.48
C ARG A 225 0.21 25.66 4.18
N GLU A 226 0.82 26.07 3.07
CA GLU A 226 0.19 26.02 1.75
C GLU A 226 -0.20 24.58 1.36
N TRP A 227 0.68 23.61 1.60
CA TRP A 227 0.40 22.20 1.35
C TRP A 227 -0.73 21.66 2.24
N VAL A 228 -0.73 22.02 3.52
CA VAL A 228 -1.80 21.66 4.46
C VAL A 228 -3.13 22.25 4.00
N ASP A 229 -3.17 23.53 3.64
CA ASP A 229 -4.39 24.21 3.23
C ASP A 229 -4.93 23.65 1.89
N GLU A 230 -4.05 23.28 0.95
CA GLU A 230 -4.45 22.58 -0.29
C GLU A 230 -5.08 21.21 0.01
N LEU A 231 -4.40 20.37 0.82
CA LEU A 231 -4.92 19.06 1.21
C LEU A 231 -6.27 19.17 1.91
N LEU A 232 -6.39 20.09 2.87
CA LEU A 232 -7.65 20.35 3.59
C LEU A 232 -8.76 20.86 2.65
N GLY A 233 -8.41 21.61 1.61
CA GLY A 233 -9.35 22.13 0.61
C GLY A 233 -9.98 21.04 -0.26
N ARG A 234 -9.25 19.94 -0.50
CA ARG A 234 -9.74 18.78 -1.28
C ARG A 234 -10.12 17.57 -0.43
N THR A 235 -10.14 17.69 0.90
CA THR A 235 -10.52 16.59 1.79
C THR A 235 -11.97 16.74 2.26
N GLY A 236 -12.78 15.72 2.01
CA GLY A 236 -14.08 15.55 2.66
C GLY A 236 -13.93 14.85 4.02
N PHE A 237 -14.49 15.46 5.07
CA PHE A 237 -14.46 14.93 6.43
C PHE A 237 -15.85 14.48 6.86
N ALA A 238 -15.93 13.38 7.60
CA ALA A 238 -17.14 13.01 8.33
C ALA A 238 -17.52 14.13 9.31
N GLY A 239 -18.76 14.60 9.21
CA GLY A 239 -19.27 15.72 10.00
C GLY A 239 -19.33 15.42 11.50
N PRO A 240 -19.31 16.46 12.35
CA PRO A 240 -19.59 16.29 13.78
C PRO A 240 -20.98 15.69 13.99
N GLY A 241 -21.06 14.62 14.78
CA GLY A 241 -22.32 13.94 15.10
C GLY A 241 -22.82 12.93 14.07
N GLU A 242 -22.10 12.73 12.96
CA GLU A 242 -22.36 11.57 12.09
C GLU A 242 -22.03 10.27 12.82
N ASP A 243 -22.87 9.24 12.62
CA ASP A 243 -22.62 7.88 13.12
C ASP A 243 -21.57 7.19 12.25
N VAL A 244 -20.31 7.57 12.48
CA VAL A 244 -19.12 6.98 11.87
C VAL A 244 -18.23 6.34 12.93
N PRO A 245 -17.39 5.35 12.56
CA PRO A 245 -16.41 4.79 13.47
C PRO A 245 -15.46 5.85 14.03
N HIS A 246 -15.06 5.67 15.29
CA HIS A 246 -14.01 6.46 15.92
C HIS A 246 -12.78 5.60 16.19
N VAL A 247 -11.59 6.19 16.01
CA VAL A 247 -10.33 5.59 16.43
C VAL A 247 -9.87 6.32 17.69
N CYS A 248 -9.91 5.63 18.82
CA CYS A 248 -9.44 6.14 20.09
C CYS A 248 -7.96 5.80 20.28
N VAL A 249 -7.11 6.82 20.19
CA VAL A 249 -5.66 6.69 20.36
C VAL A 249 -5.29 6.83 21.83
N LEU A 250 -4.73 5.76 22.40
CA LEU A 250 -4.23 5.70 23.77
C LEU A 250 -2.71 5.95 23.73
N ASP A 251 -2.27 7.16 24.09
CA ASP A 251 -0.86 7.57 23.92
C ASP A 251 -0.44 8.75 24.83
N THR A 252 0.51 9.61 24.41
CA THR A 252 1.02 10.80 25.13
C THR A 252 0.10 12.02 25.07
N GLY A 253 -1.09 11.88 24.49
CA GLY A 253 -2.07 12.96 24.29
C GLY A 253 -2.20 13.34 22.81
N CYS A 254 -2.89 14.45 22.54
CA CYS A 254 -3.08 14.92 21.16
C CYS A 254 -3.13 16.44 21.07
N ALA A 255 -2.34 17.00 20.14
CA ALA A 255 -2.49 18.38 19.70
C ALA A 255 -3.74 18.52 18.80
N HIS A 256 -4.93 18.37 19.36
CA HIS A 256 -6.21 18.34 18.62
C HIS A 256 -6.47 19.62 17.80
N GLY A 257 -5.88 20.76 18.18
CA GLY A 257 -5.93 22.00 17.42
C GLY A 257 -5.04 22.02 16.17
N HIS A 258 -4.25 20.98 15.90
CA HIS A 258 -3.42 20.86 14.71
C HIS A 258 -4.31 20.88 13.44
N PRO A 259 -4.00 21.68 12.41
CA PRO A 259 -4.89 21.86 11.25
C PRO A 259 -5.31 20.56 10.56
N LEU A 260 -4.40 19.59 10.46
CA LEU A 260 -4.65 18.28 9.86
C LEU A 260 -5.48 17.33 10.75
N LEU A 261 -5.72 17.67 12.01
CA LEU A 261 -6.49 16.86 12.96
C LEU A 261 -7.82 17.53 13.33
N ALA A 262 -7.85 18.85 13.45
CA ALA A 262 -8.92 19.64 14.07
C ALA A 262 -10.33 19.45 13.47
N ARG A 263 -10.44 18.96 12.23
CA ARG A 263 -11.75 18.65 11.60
C ARG A 263 -12.30 17.28 12.00
N SER A 264 -11.44 16.40 12.50
CA SER A 264 -11.75 14.98 12.77
C SER A 264 -11.79 14.63 14.26
N ILE A 265 -11.37 15.53 15.15
CA ILE A 265 -11.38 15.33 16.61
C ILE A 265 -12.11 16.48 17.30
N SER A 266 -12.99 16.18 18.25
CA SER A 266 -13.64 17.19 19.09
C SER A 266 -12.76 17.53 20.29
N PRO A 267 -12.79 18.77 20.81
CA PRO A 267 -12.21 19.08 22.13
C PRO A 267 -12.82 18.26 23.28
N ASP A 268 -14.06 17.79 23.12
CA ASP A 268 -14.72 16.91 24.11
C ASP A 268 -14.26 15.44 24.00
N ASP A 269 -13.55 15.09 22.93
CA ASP A 269 -13.07 13.73 22.61
C ASP A 269 -11.56 13.57 22.92
N VAL A 270 -10.97 14.54 23.63
CA VAL A 270 -9.60 14.46 24.17
C VAL A 270 -9.65 14.33 25.68
N HIS A 271 -9.01 13.29 26.21
CA HIS A 271 -9.05 12.93 27.62
C HIS A 271 -7.63 12.71 28.18
N ALA A 272 -7.51 12.72 29.49
CA ALA A 272 -6.30 12.30 30.21
C ALA A 272 -6.71 11.44 31.40
N VAL A 273 -5.96 10.36 31.65
CA VAL A 273 -6.23 9.45 32.79
C VAL A 273 -6.02 10.16 34.12
N ASP A 274 -5.03 11.04 34.17
CA ASP A 274 -4.79 11.93 35.31
C ASP A 274 -5.31 13.33 34.95
N PRO A 275 -6.28 13.87 35.71
CA PRO A 275 -6.84 15.19 35.45
C PRO A 275 -5.81 16.33 35.58
N ASP A 276 -4.68 16.10 36.25
CA ASP A 276 -3.65 17.13 36.47
C ASP A 276 -2.68 17.28 35.28
N TRP A 277 -2.68 16.35 34.31
CA TRP A 277 -1.71 16.37 33.18
C TRP A 277 -2.12 17.27 32.00
N GLY A 278 -3.41 17.63 31.92
CA GLY A 278 -3.99 18.15 30.67
C GLY A 278 -3.99 17.11 29.54
N THR A 279 -4.59 17.44 28.40
CA THR A 279 -4.82 16.50 27.28
C THR A 279 -3.89 16.71 26.08
N GLY A 280 -3.11 17.79 26.12
CA GLY A 280 -2.13 18.11 25.08
C GLY A 280 -0.95 17.13 25.07
N ASP A 281 -0.30 17.08 23.91
CA ASP A 281 0.86 16.23 23.67
C ASP A 281 2.15 17.07 23.70
N GLU A 282 2.98 16.87 24.73
CA GLU A 282 4.31 17.51 24.83
C GLU A 282 5.43 16.64 24.23
N ASN A 283 5.14 15.38 23.90
CA ASN A 283 6.11 14.44 23.34
C ASN A 283 6.08 14.43 21.81
N GLY A 284 4.89 14.52 21.22
CA GLY A 284 4.64 14.46 19.78
C GLY A 284 4.24 13.07 19.28
N HIS A 285 4.50 12.00 20.05
CA HIS A 285 4.18 10.63 19.64
C HIS A 285 2.68 10.43 19.45
N GLY A 286 1.85 10.79 20.43
CA GLY A 286 0.40 10.62 20.35
C GLY A 286 -0.26 11.44 19.24
N THR A 287 0.23 12.66 18.99
CA THR A 287 -0.19 13.48 17.83
C THR A 287 0.19 12.80 16.51
N GLY A 288 1.37 12.20 16.44
CA GLY A 288 1.81 11.39 15.31
C GLY A 288 0.93 10.17 15.07
N GLN A 289 0.56 9.43 16.13
CA GLN A 289 -0.36 8.29 16.06
C GLN A 289 -1.76 8.72 15.59
N CYS A 290 -2.27 9.86 16.07
CA CYS A 290 -3.52 10.45 15.56
C CYS A 290 -3.43 10.80 14.08
N GLY A 291 -2.30 11.36 13.64
CA GLY A 291 -2.02 11.64 12.23
C GLY A 291 -2.02 10.39 11.36
N LEU A 292 -1.34 9.33 11.80
CA LEU A 292 -1.28 8.05 11.11
C LEU A 292 -2.66 7.38 11.03
N ALA A 293 -3.41 7.38 12.13
CA ALA A 293 -4.78 6.85 12.17
C ALA A 293 -5.71 7.58 11.20
N LEU A 294 -5.46 8.86 10.92
CA LEU A 294 -6.31 9.68 10.08
C LEU A 294 -5.93 9.65 8.60
N TRP A 295 -4.63 9.77 8.32
CA TRP A 295 -4.09 10.00 6.97
C TRP A 295 -3.36 8.79 6.40
N GLY A 296 -3.00 7.80 7.22
CA GLY A 296 -2.08 6.74 6.82
C GLY A 296 -0.72 7.35 6.45
N ASP A 297 -0.18 6.94 5.31
CA ASP A 297 1.00 7.60 4.75
C ASP A 297 0.64 8.99 4.21
N LEU A 298 0.93 10.01 5.01
CA LEU A 298 0.65 11.41 4.70
C LEU A 298 1.36 11.88 3.42
N THR A 299 2.45 11.23 2.99
CA THR A 299 3.15 11.61 1.75
C THR A 299 2.28 11.38 0.52
N GLY A 300 1.54 10.26 0.48
CA GLY A 300 0.59 9.97 -0.58
C GLY A 300 -0.58 10.94 -0.57
N ALA A 301 -1.06 11.31 0.62
CA ALA A 301 -2.11 12.31 0.75
C ALA A 301 -1.65 13.70 0.28
N LEU A 302 -0.45 14.15 0.65
CA LEU A 302 0.11 15.47 0.30
C LEU A 302 0.51 15.57 -1.18
N GLY A 303 1.30 14.62 -1.69
CA GLY A 303 1.73 14.59 -3.09
C GLY A 303 0.61 14.22 -4.05
N GLY A 304 -0.37 13.45 -3.55
CA GLY A 304 -1.56 13.06 -4.27
C GLY A 304 -2.45 14.25 -4.63
N GLN A 305 -3.27 14.04 -5.64
CA GLN A 305 -4.00 15.12 -6.27
C GLN A 305 -5.52 14.88 -6.36
N GLY A 306 -5.96 13.72 -5.88
CA GLY A 306 -7.36 13.33 -5.80
C GLY A 306 -8.07 13.93 -4.58
N VAL A 307 -9.41 13.90 -4.63
CA VAL A 307 -10.25 14.17 -3.46
C VAL A 307 -9.97 13.08 -2.42
N TRP A 308 -9.63 13.51 -1.21
CA TRP A 308 -9.41 12.60 -0.10
C TRP A 308 -10.69 12.50 0.74
N GLY A 309 -10.99 11.31 1.27
CA GLY A 309 -12.18 11.07 2.07
C GLY A 309 -11.81 10.50 3.43
N VAL A 310 -11.97 11.30 4.48
CA VAL A 310 -11.85 10.84 5.88
C VAL A 310 -13.25 10.44 6.36
N ARG A 311 -13.46 9.14 6.52
CA ARG A 311 -14.78 8.53 6.83
C ARG A 311 -14.93 8.08 8.28
N HIS A 312 -13.99 8.45 9.12
CA HIS A 312 -13.96 8.16 10.56
C HIS A 312 -13.53 9.41 11.32
N ARG A 313 -13.66 9.36 12.64
CA ARG A 313 -13.25 10.42 13.55
C ARG A 313 -12.25 9.90 14.57
N LEU A 314 -11.62 10.81 15.31
CA LEU A 314 -10.61 10.46 16.32
C LEU A 314 -11.14 10.77 17.72
N GLU A 315 -10.70 9.95 18.67
CA GLU A 315 -10.68 10.23 20.10
C GLU A 315 -9.21 10.10 20.56
N SER A 316 -8.82 10.78 21.63
CA SER A 316 -7.48 10.60 22.22
C SER A 316 -7.56 10.54 23.72
N VAL A 317 -6.76 9.65 24.31
CA VAL A 317 -6.59 9.57 25.75
C VAL A 317 -5.11 9.57 26.08
N LYS A 318 -4.70 10.58 26.84
CA LYS A 318 -3.36 10.66 27.42
C LYS A 318 -3.24 9.69 28.58
N LEU A 319 -2.47 8.63 28.40
CA LEU A 319 -2.19 7.64 29.45
C LEU A 319 -0.77 7.71 30.00
N LEU A 320 0.12 8.45 29.34
CA LEU A 320 1.50 8.67 29.79
C LEU A 320 1.69 10.10 30.31
N PRO A 321 2.40 10.28 31.44
CA PRO A 321 2.73 11.60 31.95
C PRO A 321 3.77 12.29 31.05
N ASP A 322 3.80 13.62 31.04
CA ASP A 322 4.83 14.39 30.30
C ASP A 322 6.24 14.17 30.85
N ARG A 323 6.34 13.78 32.13
CA ARG A 323 7.61 13.54 32.82
C ARG A 323 7.53 12.30 33.68
N GLY A 324 8.59 11.49 33.63
CA GLY A 324 8.69 10.24 34.36
C GLY A 324 7.92 9.12 33.67
N THR A 325 7.60 8.08 34.43
CA THR A 325 6.84 6.92 33.97
C THR A 325 5.74 6.63 34.97
N ASN A 326 4.64 6.04 34.50
CA ASN A 326 3.70 5.41 35.41
C ASN A 326 4.39 4.26 36.16
N ASN A 327 3.91 3.93 37.34
CA ASN A 327 4.32 2.70 38.00
C ASN A 327 3.80 1.50 37.20
N GLU A 328 4.64 0.51 36.95
CA GLU A 328 4.32 -0.66 36.13
C GLU A 328 3.13 -1.45 36.69
N ASP A 329 3.00 -1.52 38.02
CA ASP A 329 1.87 -2.17 38.71
C ASP A 329 0.51 -1.54 38.36
N HIS A 330 0.48 -0.36 37.75
CA HIS A 330 -0.74 0.38 37.46
C HIS A 330 -1.15 0.37 35.97
N PHE A 331 -0.36 -0.20 35.05
CA PHE A 331 -0.68 -0.10 33.62
C PHE A 331 -2.01 -0.76 33.23
N GLY A 332 -2.38 -1.89 33.86
CA GLY A 332 -3.71 -2.49 33.69
C GLY A 332 -4.83 -1.52 34.07
N PRO A 333 -4.95 -1.11 35.35
CA PRO A 333 -5.95 -0.14 35.80
C PRO A 333 -5.95 1.18 35.01
N ILE A 334 -4.77 1.71 34.66
CA ILE A 334 -4.64 2.93 33.84
C ILE A 334 -5.25 2.71 32.45
N THR A 335 -5.01 1.56 31.83
CA THR A 335 -5.57 1.22 30.52
C THR A 335 -7.09 1.09 30.58
N ALA A 336 -7.62 0.43 31.61
CA ALA A 336 -9.06 0.31 31.84
C ALA A 336 -9.73 1.68 32.04
N GLN A 337 -9.08 2.57 32.80
CA GLN A 337 -9.53 3.95 32.95
C GLN A 337 -9.48 4.70 31.62
N ALA A 338 -8.40 4.54 30.85
CA ALA A 338 -8.25 5.20 29.55
C ALA A 338 -9.36 4.79 28.57
N VAL A 339 -9.75 3.51 28.56
CA VAL A 339 -10.89 3.01 27.77
C VAL A 339 -12.23 3.56 28.27
N SER A 340 -12.40 3.67 29.59
CA SER A 340 -13.65 4.11 30.21
C SER A 340 -14.00 5.58 29.93
N LEU A 341 -13.01 6.47 29.85
CA LEU A 341 -13.22 7.91 29.67
C LEU A 341 -14.04 8.28 28.39
N PRO A 342 -13.65 7.85 27.18
CA PRO A 342 -14.44 8.09 25.97
C PRO A 342 -15.77 7.32 25.96
N GLU A 343 -15.85 6.16 26.63
CA GLU A 343 -17.10 5.41 26.78
C GLU A 343 -18.12 6.16 27.66
N ILE A 344 -17.67 6.79 28.74
CA ILE A 344 -18.52 7.65 29.59
C ILE A 344 -18.99 8.88 28.81
N GLN A 345 -18.11 9.49 28.03
CA GLN A 345 -18.43 10.67 27.23
C GLN A 345 -19.47 10.37 26.13
N ALA A 346 -19.36 9.23 25.45
CA ALA A 346 -20.20 8.87 24.31
C ALA A 346 -20.55 7.36 24.28
N PRO A 347 -21.43 6.85 25.15
CA PRO A 347 -21.58 5.41 25.40
C PRO A 347 -21.98 4.56 24.18
N HIS A 348 -22.70 5.13 23.22
CA HIS A 348 -23.22 4.40 22.06
C HIS A 348 -22.36 4.52 20.80
N ARG A 349 -21.22 5.21 20.87
CA ARG A 349 -20.34 5.44 19.72
C ARG A 349 -19.57 4.16 19.38
N ARG A 350 -19.56 3.81 18.08
CA ARG A 350 -18.74 2.72 17.57
C ARG A 350 -17.28 3.16 17.55
N ARG A 351 -16.45 2.53 18.36
CA ARG A 351 -15.03 2.86 18.51
C ARG A 351 -14.14 1.62 18.48
N LEU A 352 -12.91 1.83 18.04
CA LEU A 352 -11.79 0.91 18.27
C LEU A 352 -10.71 1.64 19.06
N PHE A 353 -9.88 0.89 19.78
CA PHE A 353 -8.77 1.44 20.55
C PHE A 353 -7.46 1.07 19.88
N SER A 354 -6.58 2.05 19.69
CA SER A 354 -5.22 1.86 19.20
C SER A 354 -4.24 2.31 20.27
N MET A 355 -3.28 1.43 20.59
CA MET A 355 -2.28 1.68 21.62
C MET A 355 -0.89 1.30 21.09
N ALA A 356 -0.05 2.32 20.93
CA ALA A 356 1.35 2.17 20.54
C ALA A 356 2.30 2.29 21.75
N VAL A 357 1.78 2.05 22.96
CA VAL A 357 2.50 2.07 24.23
C VAL A 357 2.67 0.65 24.72
N THR A 358 3.92 0.26 24.95
CA THR A 358 4.33 -1.07 25.43
C THR A 358 5.44 -0.94 26.48
N SER A 359 5.74 -2.03 27.19
CA SER A 359 6.84 -2.14 28.14
C SER A 359 7.77 -3.30 27.80
N ASP A 360 9.07 -3.02 27.78
CA ASP A 360 10.15 -3.99 27.57
C ASP A 360 10.86 -4.38 28.87
N THR A 361 10.38 -3.93 30.04
CA THR A 361 11.01 -4.19 31.36
C THR A 361 11.16 -5.69 31.65
N HIS A 362 10.29 -6.51 31.06
CA HIS A 362 10.31 -7.95 31.21
C HIS A 362 10.33 -8.64 29.84
N VAL A 363 11.21 -9.63 29.68
CA VAL A 363 11.20 -10.48 28.47
C VAL A 363 10.00 -11.41 28.53
N MET A 364 9.02 -11.18 27.66
CA MET A 364 7.83 -12.02 27.60
C MET A 364 8.15 -13.43 27.10
N THR A 365 7.40 -14.40 27.61
CA THR A 365 7.50 -15.82 27.21
C THR A 365 6.15 -16.37 26.72
N GLY A 366 5.21 -15.46 26.44
CA GLY A 366 3.81 -15.77 26.12
C GLY A 366 2.91 -15.99 27.34
N ARG A 367 3.46 -15.87 28.56
CA ARG A 367 2.67 -15.88 29.80
C ARG A 367 1.88 -14.58 29.93
N PRO A 368 0.64 -14.62 30.46
CA PRO A 368 -0.12 -13.42 30.72
C PRO A 368 0.52 -12.61 31.86
N THR A 369 0.47 -11.30 31.71
CA THR A 369 0.80 -10.27 32.70
C THR A 369 -0.51 -9.67 33.24
N ALA A 370 -0.44 -8.87 34.31
CA ALA A 370 -1.62 -8.14 34.78
C ALA A 370 -2.16 -7.18 33.71
N TRP A 371 -1.26 -6.54 32.94
CA TRP A 371 -1.65 -5.60 31.89
C TRP A 371 -2.30 -6.29 30.69
N SER A 372 -1.68 -7.35 30.15
CA SER A 372 -2.29 -8.14 29.07
C SER A 372 -3.58 -8.84 29.49
N ALA A 373 -3.70 -9.30 30.74
CA ALA A 373 -4.95 -9.85 31.26
C ALA A 373 -6.06 -8.80 31.33
N GLU A 374 -5.74 -7.55 31.68
CA GLU A 374 -6.70 -6.44 31.64
C GLU A 374 -7.12 -6.12 30.21
N VAL A 375 -6.18 -6.09 29.26
CA VAL A 375 -6.50 -5.94 27.83
C VAL A 375 -7.41 -7.09 27.35
N ASP A 376 -7.15 -8.33 27.76
CA ASP A 376 -8.01 -9.47 27.46
C ASP A 376 -9.41 -9.34 28.05
N ALA A 377 -9.53 -8.82 29.28
CA ALA A 377 -10.79 -8.57 29.94
C ALA A 377 -11.59 -7.46 29.24
N LEU A 378 -10.94 -6.39 28.79
CA LEU A 378 -11.55 -5.31 28.01
C LEU A 378 -12.04 -5.81 26.64
N CYS A 379 -11.20 -6.56 25.92
CA CYS A 379 -11.56 -7.10 24.60
C CYS A 379 -12.73 -8.10 24.67
N SER A 380 -12.70 -9.02 25.64
CA SER A 380 -13.77 -10.01 25.83
C SER A 380 -15.01 -9.44 26.53
N ASP A 381 -14.87 -8.29 27.19
CA ASP A 381 -15.85 -7.72 28.12
C ASP A 381 -16.30 -8.73 29.19
N TRP A 382 -15.32 -9.42 29.79
CA TRP A 382 -15.59 -10.48 30.76
C TRP A 382 -16.46 -10.01 31.94
N SER A 383 -16.21 -8.81 32.47
CA SER A 383 -16.98 -8.24 33.58
C SER A 383 -18.41 -7.84 33.17
N GLY A 384 -18.63 -7.51 31.89
CA GLY A 384 -19.92 -7.21 31.29
C GLY A 384 -20.63 -8.41 30.67
N ASN A 385 -20.13 -9.64 30.87
CA ASN A 385 -20.61 -10.87 30.22
C ASN A 385 -20.61 -10.82 28.68
N GLY A 386 -19.67 -10.08 28.08
CA GLY A 386 -19.53 -10.00 26.63
C GLY A 386 -20.57 -9.11 25.94
N GLU A 387 -21.22 -8.21 26.66
CA GLU A 387 -22.22 -7.30 26.09
C GLU A 387 -21.59 -6.21 25.22
N SER A 388 -20.40 -5.74 25.58
CA SER A 388 -19.68 -4.65 24.91
C SER A 388 -18.19 -4.98 24.69
N PRO A 389 -17.85 -6.02 23.92
CA PRO A 389 -16.46 -6.35 23.62
C PRO A 389 -15.77 -5.22 22.85
N ARG A 390 -14.50 -4.93 23.19
CA ARG A 390 -13.70 -3.88 22.55
C ARG A 390 -12.76 -4.46 21.50
N LEU A 391 -12.65 -3.79 20.36
CA LEU A 391 -11.55 -4.03 19.43
C LEU A 391 -10.34 -3.19 19.88
N MET A 392 -9.30 -3.85 20.39
CA MET A 392 -8.03 -3.22 20.75
C MET A 392 -6.93 -3.65 19.79
N ILE A 393 -6.18 -2.67 19.28
CA ILE A 393 -5.04 -2.85 18.40
C ILE A 393 -3.80 -2.38 19.15
N VAL A 394 -2.82 -3.26 19.35
CA VAL A 394 -1.63 -3.00 20.18
C VAL A 394 -0.36 -3.20 19.34
N SER A 395 0.60 -2.28 19.47
CA SER A 395 1.93 -2.46 18.87
C SER A 395 2.63 -3.69 19.47
N GLY A 396 3.37 -4.45 18.67
CA GLY A 396 4.18 -5.57 19.16
C GLY A 396 5.38 -5.17 20.03
N GLY A 397 5.74 -3.89 20.06
CA GLY A 397 6.98 -3.41 20.66
C GLY A 397 8.13 -3.33 19.65
N ASN A 398 9.26 -2.76 20.08
CA ASN A 398 10.37 -2.39 19.20
C ASN A 398 11.68 -3.07 19.58
N VAL A 399 12.40 -3.56 18.57
CA VAL A 399 13.74 -4.13 18.77
C VAL A 399 14.79 -3.04 18.77
N SER A 400 15.61 -2.98 19.82
CA SER A 400 16.75 -2.05 19.94
C SER A 400 18.09 -2.74 19.64
N GLY A 401 19.15 -1.95 19.45
CA GLY A 401 20.53 -2.45 19.37
C GLY A 401 20.89 -3.23 18.08
N ILE A 402 20.13 -3.02 17.00
CA ILE A 402 20.29 -3.76 15.75
C ILE A 402 21.62 -3.41 15.07
N ARG A 403 22.29 -4.44 14.55
CA ARG A 403 23.52 -4.31 13.76
C ARG A 403 23.31 -4.79 12.33
N PRO A 404 24.02 -4.21 11.34
CA PRO A 404 24.02 -4.71 9.97
C PRO A 404 24.33 -6.21 9.92
N GLY A 405 23.54 -6.95 9.14
CA GLY A 405 23.74 -8.39 8.93
C GLY A 405 23.28 -9.31 10.08
N THR A 406 22.78 -8.76 11.20
CA THR A 406 22.26 -9.58 12.32
C THR A 406 20.80 -9.31 12.65
N TYR A 407 20.12 -8.45 11.89
CA TYR A 407 18.78 -7.95 12.26
C TYR A 407 17.77 -9.09 12.42
N PHE A 408 17.72 -10.05 11.50
CA PHE A 408 16.79 -11.18 11.59
C PHE A 408 16.98 -11.98 12.88
N ALA A 409 18.24 -12.26 13.27
CA ALA A 409 18.53 -12.92 14.54
C ALA A 409 18.13 -12.08 15.76
N ALA A 410 18.19 -10.75 15.67
CA ALA A 410 17.70 -9.84 16.70
C ALA A 410 16.16 -9.87 16.77
N ASN A 411 15.45 -9.88 15.64
CA ASN A 411 13.98 -10.01 15.60
C ASN A 411 13.48 -11.33 16.19
N SER A 412 14.14 -12.43 15.81
CA SER A 412 13.89 -13.76 16.37
C SER A 412 14.22 -13.86 17.86
N ALA A 413 15.08 -12.96 18.38
CA ALA A 413 15.48 -12.94 19.77
C ALA A 413 14.62 -12.02 20.64
N ALA A 414 14.12 -10.94 20.05
CA ALA A 414 13.30 -9.94 20.72
C ALA A 414 11.86 -10.43 20.80
N SER A 415 11.43 -10.65 22.04
CA SER A 415 10.04 -11.00 22.32
C SER A 415 9.12 -9.81 22.07
N ILE A 416 7.89 -10.10 21.64
CA ILE A 416 6.76 -9.17 21.76
C ILE A 416 6.68 -8.63 23.20
N GLU A 417 6.40 -7.34 23.32
CA GLU A 417 6.37 -6.58 24.59
C GLU A 417 5.00 -6.67 25.30
N ASP A 418 4.95 -6.30 26.59
CA ASP A 418 3.70 -6.20 27.35
C ASP A 418 2.96 -4.91 26.95
N PRO A 419 1.65 -4.90 26.66
CA PRO A 419 0.64 -5.97 26.79
C PRO A 419 0.26 -6.68 25.50
N ALA A 420 1.11 -6.62 24.47
CA ALA A 420 0.84 -7.19 23.17
C ALA A 420 0.83 -8.73 23.15
N ASN A 421 1.16 -9.37 24.28
CA ASN A 421 0.94 -10.78 24.58
C ASN A 421 -0.50 -11.15 24.96
N ALA A 422 -1.44 -10.18 25.04
CA ALA A 422 -2.86 -10.43 25.21
C ALA A 422 -3.44 -11.30 24.07
N TRP A 423 -4.34 -12.21 24.40
CA TRP A 423 -4.94 -13.17 23.46
C TRP A 423 -6.00 -12.55 22.55
N ASN A 424 -6.78 -11.62 23.09
CA ASN A 424 -7.96 -11.05 22.45
C ASN A 424 -7.70 -9.69 21.80
N ALA A 425 -6.49 -9.14 21.90
CA ALA A 425 -6.06 -7.94 21.18
C ALA A 425 -5.41 -8.29 19.85
N LEU A 426 -5.59 -7.42 18.85
CA LEU A 426 -4.88 -7.52 17.57
C LEU A 426 -3.49 -6.90 17.72
N THR A 427 -2.44 -7.70 17.63
CA THR A 427 -1.07 -7.23 17.74
C THR A 427 -0.47 -6.96 16.37
N VAL A 428 0.11 -5.77 16.23
CA VAL A 428 0.69 -5.27 14.98
C VAL A 428 2.21 -5.25 15.05
N GLY A 429 2.85 -5.95 14.11
CA GLY A 429 4.29 -5.85 13.86
C GLY A 429 4.61 -4.97 12.66
N ALA A 430 5.90 -4.89 12.33
CA ALA A 430 6.40 -4.01 11.27
C ALA A 430 7.09 -4.77 10.13
N ILE A 431 6.72 -4.44 8.90
CA ILE A 431 7.49 -4.73 7.67
C ILE A 431 8.08 -3.43 7.13
N THR A 432 8.93 -3.52 6.12
CA THR A 432 9.35 -2.34 5.38
C THR A 432 9.31 -2.50 3.87
N ARG A 433 8.80 -1.46 3.21
CA ARG A 433 8.77 -1.23 1.77
C ARG A 433 9.65 -0.03 1.38
N LYS A 434 10.24 0.65 2.36
CA LYS A 434 11.03 1.87 2.21
C LYS A 434 12.52 1.61 1.99
N THR A 435 12.85 0.70 1.07
CA THR A 435 14.24 0.35 0.76
C THR A 435 14.91 1.28 -0.24
N ASN A 436 14.15 2.12 -0.95
CA ASN A 436 14.69 3.08 -1.89
C ASN A 436 14.96 4.41 -1.17
N ILE A 437 16.23 4.69 -0.89
CA ILE A 437 16.67 5.90 -0.21
C ILE A 437 16.97 6.95 -1.27
N THR A 438 16.28 8.08 -1.23
CA THR A 438 16.44 9.16 -2.23
C THR A 438 17.03 10.43 -1.65
N GLU A 439 17.39 10.43 -0.36
CA GLU A 439 17.98 11.57 0.35
C GLU A 439 19.35 12.00 -0.25
N ALA A 440 19.80 13.22 0.08
CA ALA A 440 21.19 13.59 -0.15
C ALA A 440 22.12 12.57 0.53
N PHE A 441 23.14 12.08 -0.17
CA PHE A 441 24.01 10.96 0.25
C PHE A 441 23.36 9.57 0.24
N ALA A 442 22.22 9.36 -0.44
CA ALA A 442 21.60 8.05 -0.63
C ALA A 442 22.56 6.92 -1.06
N GLY A 443 23.58 7.23 -1.86
CA GLY A 443 24.59 6.25 -2.29
C GLY A 443 25.50 5.73 -1.17
N GLU A 444 25.50 6.38 -0.02
CA GLU A 444 26.26 5.97 1.17
C GLU A 444 25.46 5.06 2.10
N TYR A 445 24.13 5.03 1.94
CA TYR A 445 23.25 4.23 2.77
C TYR A 445 22.90 2.90 2.13
N VAL A 446 22.98 1.85 2.94
CA VAL A 446 22.59 0.49 2.59
C VAL A 446 21.41 0.08 3.49
N PRO A 447 20.24 -0.23 2.91
CA PRO A 447 19.12 -0.81 3.64
C PRO A 447 19.52 -2.10 4.37
N VAL A 448 19.12 -2.22 5.64
CA VAL A 448 19.41 -3.44 6.43
C VAL A 448 18.45 -4.59 6.10
N ALA A 449 17.24 -4.26 5.65
CA ALA A 449 16.21 -5.24 5.27
C ALA A 449 15.83 -5.08 3.78
N ASP A 450 15.35 -6.17 3.19
CA ASP A 450 14.85 -6.21 1.82
C ASP A 450 13.43 -5.65 1.71
N PHE A 451 13.02 -5.29 0.49
CA PHE A 451 11.67 -4.78 0.23
C PHE A 451 10.61 -5.84 0.57
N GLY A 452 9.62 -5.46 1.37
CA GLY A 452 8.58 -6.34 1.89
C GLY A 452 9.05 -7.26 3.02
N GLY A 453 10.32 -7.16 3.44
CA GLY A 453 10.87 -7.92 4.56
C GLY A 453 10.38 -7.41 5.92
N LEU A 454 10.61 -8.20 6.96
CA LEU A 454 10.38 -7.79 8.34
C LEU A 454 11.22 -6.55 8.65
N SER A 455 10.61 -5.53 9.26
CA SER A 455 11.34 -4.36 9.68
C SER A 455 12.38 -4.79 10.73
N PRO A 456 13.61 -4.25 10.66
CA PRO A 456 14.59 -4.46 11.71
C PRO A 456 14.01 -4.21 13.11
N TYR A 457 13.07 -3.27 13.26
CA TYR A 457 12.51 -2.91 14.55
C TYR A 457 11.36 -3.80 15.03
N SER A 458 10.92 -4.81 14.27
CA SER A 458 9.77 -5.64 14.67
C SER A 458 10.14 -6.76 15.65
N SER A 459 9.43 -6.85 16.77
CA SER A 459 9.51 -7.99 17.70
C SER A 459 8.66 -9.18 17.22
N THR A 460 8.89 -10.38 17.78
CA THR A 460 8.18 -11.62 17.40
C THR A 460 7.88 -12.54 18.59
N SER A 461 6.95 -13.47 18.44
CA SER A 461 6.70 -14.55 19.42
C SER A 461 7.49 -15.83 19.13
N GLU A 462 8.55 -15.78 18.32
CA GLU A 462 9.24 -16.99 17.84
C GLU A 462 9.76 -17.88 18.99
N ARG A 463 10.16 -17.27 20.11
CA ARG A 463 10.70 -17.97 21.28
C ARG A 463 9.66 -18.35 22.33
N TRP A 464 8.39 -18.11 22.09
CA TRP A 464 7.34 -18.41 23.06
C TRP A 464 7.03 -19.90 23.12
N GLN A 465 6.37 -20.30 24.21
CA GLN A 465 5.89 -21.67 24.39
C GLN A 465 4.83 -21.99 23.34
N ARG A 466 4.68 -23.26 22.95
CA ARG A 466 3.75 -23.65 21.88
C ARG A 466 2.29 -23.37 22.21
N GLU A 467 1.98 -23.31 23.49
CA GLU A 467 0.65 -23.05 24.03
C GLU A 467 0.33 -21.54 24.13
N ALA A 468 1.32 -20.67 23.90
CA ALA A 468 1.14 -19.22 23.88
C ALA A 468 0.51 -18.73 22.57
N PRO A 469 -0.11 -17.54 22.54
CA PRO A 469 -0.68 -17.00 21.32
C PRO A 469 0.43 -16.65 20.31
N PHE A 470 0.14 -16.81 19.02
CA PHE A 470 1.04 -16.42 17.94
C PHE A 470 0.99 -14.90 17.75
N LYS A 471 2.13 -14.21 17.87
CA LYS A 471 2.23 -12.75 17.79
C LYS A 471 3.46 -12.31 16.95
N PRO A 472 3.37 -11.21 16.17
CA PRO A 472 2.17 -10.42 15.88
C PRO A 472 1.22 -11.15 14.91
N GLU A 473 -0.07 -10.83 14.94
CA GLU A 473 -1.03 -11.39 13.97
C GLU A 473 -0.93 -10.77 12.58
N VAL A 474 -0.58 -9.49 12.52
CA VAL A 474 -0.53 -8.71 11.28
C VAL A 474 0.70 -7.82 11.27
N VAL A 475 1.13 -7.42 10.07
CA VAL A 475 2.28 -6.54 9.87
C VAL A 475 1.97 -5.42 8.89
N PHE A 476 2.45 -4.22 9.18
CA PHE A 476 2.30 -3.02 8.34
C PHE A 476 3.62 -2.27 8.20
N GLU A 477 3.68 -1.24 7.35
CA GLU A 477 4.89 -0.42 7.21
C GLU A 477 5.29 0.21 8.55
N GLY A 478 6.51 -0.06 9.02
CA GLY A 478 7.08 0.54 10.24
C GLY A 478 8.46 1.15 10.02
N GLY A 479 8.84 1.39 8.77
CA GLY A 479 10.12 1.97 8.40
C GLY A 479 11.28 0.98 8.47
N ILE A 480 12.47 1.49 8.18
CA ILE A 480 13.69 0.72 7.94
C ILE A 480 14.87 1.27 8.71
N LEU A 481 15.85 0.40 9.00
CA LEU A 481 17.19 0.82 9.40
C LEU A 481 18.10 0.87 8.16
N VAL A 482 18.79 1.99 7.98
CA VAL A 482 19.80 2.17 6.93
C VAL A 482 21.16 2.39 7.56
N THR A 483 22.21 1.87 6.93
CA THR A 483 23.58 1.96 7.48
C THR A 483 24.58 2.46 6.46
N THR A 484 25.62 3.13 6.90
CA THR A 484 26.71 3.60 6.04
C THR A 484 27.91 2.65 6.04
N ALA A 485 28.80 2.80 5.06
CA ALA A 485 30.05 2.04 5.00
C ALA A 485 30.96 2.23 6.24
N CYS A 486 30.82 3.34 6.98
CA CYS A 486 31.53 3.60 8.23
C CYS A 486 30.78 3.11 9.48
N GLY A 487 29.62 2.47 9.32
CA GLY A 487 28.84 1.86 10.41
C GLY A 487 27.88 2.81 11.14
N ALA A 488 27.64 4.02 10.62
CA ALA A 488 26.55 4.85 11.12
C ALA A 488 25.20 4.24 10.75
N ALA A 489 24.20 4.35 11.63
CA ALA A 489 22.88 3.77 11.43
C ALA A 489 21.80 4.84 11.65
N ARG A 490 20.78 4.86 10.80
CA ARG A 490 19.67 5.80 10.84
C ARG A 490 18.35 5.07 10.57
N TRP A 491 17.31 5.39 11.31
CA TRP A 491 15.95 4.94 10.99
C TRP A 491 15.31 5.88 9.95
N ILE A 492 14.60 5.30 9.00
CA ILE A 492 13.82 6.01 7.98
C ILE A 492 12.39 5.48 8.04
N ALA A 493 11.46 6.40 8.27
CA ALA A 493 10.05 6.12 8.51
C ALA A 493 9.24 6.01 7.24
#